data_AF-A0A3M1FBI2-F1
#
_entry.id   AF-A0A3M1FBI2-F1
#
_cell.length_a   1.000
_cell.length_b   1.000
_cell.length_c   1.000
_cell.angle_alpha   90.00
_cell.angle_beta   90.00
_cell.angle_gamma   90.00
#
_symmetry.space_group_name_H-M   'P 1'
#
loop_
_entity.id
_entity.type
_entity.pdbx_description
1 polymer ?
#
loop_
_entity_poly.entity_id
_entity_poly.type
_entity_poly.pdbx_seq_one_letter_code
_entity_poly.pdbx_strand_id
1 'polypeptide(L)'
;MEHEGSFDVWWSAQEDKYLALNITKQVFERFPFKNGFNKGDIMVIVGTDPEDIEVGDVIVFEANKPYPIIHRVVHVWREDGKLYFRTKGDNNDRSIVAPDLNELQIDPAYYLGRAVFRIPYVGYVKIVFVDMLRAISGGLSVAR
;
A
#
# COMPACT_ATOMS: atom_id res chain seq x y z
N MET A 1 0.82 -3.29 4.42
CA MET A 1 0.18 -2.18 5.16
C MET A 1 -0.56 -2.67 6.41
N GLU A 2 -0.38 -3.94 6.83
CA GLU A 2 -1.07 -4.47 8.03
C GLU A 2 -0.50 -3.88 9.31
N HIS A 3 -1.39 -3.39 10.16
CA HIS A 3 -1.06 -2.83 11.47
C HIS A 3 -1.66 -3.77 12.52
N GLU A 4 -0.80 -4.44 13.27
CA GLU A 4 -1.26 -5.24 14.41
C GLU A 4 -1.32 -4.37 15.67
N GLY A 5 -2.45 -4.45 16.39
CA GLY A 5 -2.65 -3.73 17.65
C GLY A 5 -3.07 -2.25 17.47
N SER A 6 -2.84 -1.45 18.52
CA SER A 6 -3.15 -0.02 18.50
C SER A 6 -2.13 0.76 17.68
N PHE A 7 -2.51 1.96 17.25
CA PHE A 7 -1.60 2.88 16.55
C PHE A 7 -0.29 3.11 17.32
N ASP A 8 -0.36 3.30 18.63
CA ASP A 8 0.82 3.57 19.45
C ASP A 8 1.78 2.38 19.51
N VAL A 9 1.24 1.16 19.63
CA VAL A 9 2.03 -0.08 19.64
C VAL A 9 2.70 -0.28 18.29
N TRP A 10 1.94 -0.12 17.20
CA TRP A 10 2.46 -0.23 15.85
C TRP A 10 3.53 0.85 15.58
N TRP A 11 3.26 2.11 15.96
CA TRP A 11 4.17 3.23 15.77
C TRP A 11 5.51 2.96 16.45
N SER A 12 5.51 2.48 17.69
CA SER A 12 6.73 2.16 18.43
C SER A 12 7.63 1.17 17.69
N ALA A 13 7.07 0.27 16.88
CA ALA A 13 7.83 -0.68 16.07
C ALA A 13 8.34 -0.11 14.73
N GLN A 14 7.78 1.02 14.28
CA GLN A 14 8.13 1.64 12.99
C GLN A 14 8.80 3.02 13.13
N GLU A 15 8.90 3.56 14.34
CA GLU A 15 9.33 4.92 14.65
C GLU A 15 10.65 5.29 13.96
N ASP A 16 11.72 4.52 14.20
CA ASP A 16 13.04 4.79 13.62
C ASP A 16 13.00 4.87 12.08
N LYS A 17 12.16 4.05 11.44
CA LYS A 17 12.05 3.95 9.98
C LYS A 17 11.39 5.20 9.39
N TYR A 18 10.40 5.77 10.08
CA TYR A 18 9.73 7.00 9.66
C TYR A 18 10.52 8.26 10.05
N LEU A 19 11.17 8.25 11.21
CA LEU A 19 12.06 9.34 11.62
C LEU A 19 13.24 9.49 10.65
N ALA A 20 13.80 8.40 10.13
CA ALA A 20 14.82 8.43 9.08
C ALA A 20 14.35 9.06 7.77
N LEU A 21 13.03 9.22 7.59
CA LEU A 21 12.38 9.88 6.44
C LEU A 21 11.87 11.30 6.80
N ASN A 22 12.26 11.83 7.96
CA ASN A 22 11.77 13.10 8.52
C ASN A 22 10.24 13.14 8.75
N ILE A 23 9.63 11.97 9.00
CA ILE A 23 8.21 11.85 9.32
C ILE A 23 8.07 11.53 10.81
N THR A 24 7.64 12.52 11.60
CA THR A 24 7.42 12.34 13.04
C THR A 24 6.06 11.68 13.32
N LYS A 25 5.86 11.19 14.56
CA LYS A 25 4.58 10.65 15.00
C LYS A 25 3.43 11.62 14.78
N GLN A 26 3.63 12.89 15.14
CA GLN A 26 2.61 13.94 15.03
C GLN A 26 2.23 14.23 13.58
N VAL A 27 3.19 14.09 12.65
CA VAL A 27 2.93 14.19 11.21
C VAL A 27 2.16 12.97 10.74
N PHE A 28 2.63 11.76 11.08
CA PHE A 28 2.00 10.51 10.67
C PHE A 28 0.56 10.37 11.19
N GLU A 29 0.27 10.85 12.39
CA GLU A 29 -1.06 10.85 12.99
C GLU A 29 -2.13 11.61 12.19
N ARG A 30 -1.69 12.51 11.30
CA ARG A 30 -2.55 13.29 10.41
C ARG A 30 -2.72 12.63 9.05
N PHE A 31 -1.91 11.63 8.72
CA PHE A 31 -2.00 10.94 7.45
C PHE A 31 -3.30 10.14 7.34
N PRO A 32 -3.86 10.01 6.12
CA PRO A 32 -4.96 9.11 5.89
C PRO A 32 -4.52 7.68 6.18
N PHE A 33 -5.45 6.85 6.68
CA PHE A 33 -5.19 5.45 6.98
C PHE A 33 -4.01 5.19 7.93
N LYS A 34 -3.82 6.04 8.94
CA LYS A 34 -2.76 5.85 9.96
C LYS A 34 -2.81 4.51 10.71
N ASN A 35 -3.95 3.84 10.68
CA ASN A 35 -4.17 2.51 11.28
C ASN A 35 -4.00 1.36 10.27
N GLY A 36 -3.41 1.63 9.10
CA GLY A 36 -3.11 0.61 8.10
C GLY A 36 -4.33 -0.03 7.45
N PHE A 37 -4.07 -1.14 6.76
CA PHE A 37 -5.05 -2.00 6.09
C PHE A 37 -4.86 -3.43 6.53
N ASN A 38 -5.94 -4.19 6.69
CA ASN A 38 -5.88 -5.60 7.03
C ASN A 38 -6.33 -6.46 5.85
N LYS A 39 -5.94 -7.74 5.84
CA LYS A 39 -6.52 -8.74 4.95
C LYS A 39 -8.05 -8.65 5.00
N GLY A 40 -8.67 -8.65 3.81
CA GLY A 40 -10.12 -8.53 3.66
C GLY A 40 -10.65 -7.10 3.62
N ASP A 41 -9.80 -6.08 3.80
CA ASP A 41 -10.20 -4.71 3.51
C ASP A 41 -10.36 -4.49 1.99
N ILE A 42 -11.36 -3.70 1.63
CA ILE A 42 -11.54 -3.19 0.27
C ILE A 42 -11.19 -1.70 0.28
N MET A 43 -10.26 -1.30 -0.58
CA MET A 43 -9.87 0.09 -0.77
C MET A 43 -10.61 0.69 -1.96
N VAL A 44 -11.21 1.86 -1.77
CA VAL A 44 -11.77 2.67 -2.85
C VAL A 44 -10.67 3.59 -3.34
N ILE A 45 -10.37 3.48 -4.64
CA ILE A 45 -9.33 4.23 -5.32
C ILE A 45 -9.99 5.21 -6.28
N VAL A 46 -9.52 6.45 -6.29
CA VAL A 46 -9.95 7.48 -7.24
C VAL A 46 -8.74 7.90 -8.05
N GLY A 47 -8.90 8.00 -9.38
CA GLY A 47 -7.91 8.64 -10.23
C GLY A 47 -7.87 10.13 -9.91
N THR A 48 -6.78 10.59 -9.29
CA THR A 48 -6.51 12.02 -9.08
C THR A 48 -5.36 12.46 -9.97
N ASP A 49 -5.20 13.76 -10.17
CA ASP A 49 -3.99 14.25 -10.83
C ASP A 49 -2.77 13.84 -9.97
N PRO A 50 -1.71 13.24 -10.54
CA PRO A 50 -0.48 12.98 -9.82
C PRO A 50 0.10 14.24 -9.13
N GLU A 51 -0.17 15.42 -9.68
CA GLU A 51 0.24 16.71 -9.10
C GLU A 51 -0.42 17.03 -7.75
N ASP A 52 -1.57 16.42 -7.45
CA ASP A 52 -2.29 16.59 -6.18
C ASP A 52 -1.85 15.59 -5.09
N ILE A 53 -0.82 14.79 -5.36
CA ILE A 53 -0.32 13.76 -4.44
C ILE A 53 0.68 14.36 -3.46
N GLU A 54 0.42 14.14 -2.18
CA GLU A 54 1.24 14.68 -1.08
C GLU A 54 1.90 13.57 -0.24
N VAL A 55 2.92 13.94 0.53
CA VAL A 55 3.53 13.03 1.51
C VAL A 55 2.48 12.59 2.52
N GLY A 56 2.35 11.27 2.71
CA GLY A 56 1.35 10.66 3.58
C GLY A 56 0.18 10.02 2.84
N ASP A 57 -0.07 10.41 1.58
CA ASP A 57 -1.07 9.77 0.74
C ASP A 57 -0.75 8.28 0.52
N VAL A 58 -1.80 7.48 0.36
CA VAL A 58 -1.66 6.09 -0.08
C VAL A 58 -2.06 6.01 -1.54
N ILE A 59 -1.13 5.61 -2.38
CA ILE A 59 -1.33 5.50 -3.82
C ILE A 59 -1.24 4.06 -4.30
N VAL A 60 -1.89 3.80 -5.42
CA VAL A 60 -1.80 2.56 -6.18
C VAL A 60 -1.02 2.84 -7.45
N PHE A 61 -0.05 1.98 -7.76
CA PHE A 61 0.77 2.12 -8.95
C PHE A 61 1.12 0.75 -9.56
N GLU A 62 1.41 0.76 -10.86
CA GLU A 62 1.88 -0.40 -11.58
C GLU A 62 3.37 -0.66 -11.33
N ALA A 63 3.73 -1.93 -11.29
CA ALA A 63 5.09 -2.41 -11.26
C ALA A 63 5.17 -3.64 -12.16
N ASN A 64 6.36 -4.20 -12.37
CA ASN A 64 6.53 -5.41 -13.17
C ASN A 64 6.12 -6.67 -12.38
N LYS A 65 4.93 -6.63 -11.78
CA LYS A 65 4.31 -7.66 -10.94
C LYS A 65 2.91 -7.99 -11.48
N PRO A 66 2.39 -9.19 -11.21
CA PRO A 66 1.06 -9.59 -11.68
C PRO A 66 -0.10 -8.82 -11.04
N TYR A 67 0.18 -7.94 -10.06
CA TYR A 67 -0.81 -7.11 -9.39
C TYR A 67 -0.21 -5.73 -9.06
N PRO A 68 -1.04 -4.68 -9.03
CA PRO A 68 -0.59 -3.34 -8.65
C PRO A 68 -0.20 -3.29 -7.17
N ILE A 69 0.63 -2.30 -6.84
CA ILE A 69 1.15 -2.09 -5.49
C ILE A 69 0.41 -0.93 -4.84
N ILE A 70 0.08 -1.06 -3.56
CA ILE A 70 -0.56 -0.01 -2.77
C ILE A 70 0.31 0.34 -1.56
N HIS A 71 0.96 1.51 -1.59
CA HIS A 71 1.88 1.95 -0.55
C HIS A 71 1.76 3.45 -0.26
N ARG A 72 2.35 3.88 0.86
CA ARG A 72 2.32 5.27 1.30
C ARG A 72 3.43 6.06 0.64
N VAL A 73 3.11 7.25 0.16
CA VAL A 73 4.08 8.24 -0.32
C VAL A 73 4.82 8.82 0.88
N VAL A 74 6.15 8.73 0.85
CA VAL A 74 7.05 9.23 1.90
C VAL A 74 7.94 10.37 1.43
N HIS A 75 8.00 10.62 0.11
CA HIS A 75 8.69 11.77 -0.47
C HIS A 75 8.11 12.09 -1.84
N VAL A 76 8.03 13.38 -2.16
CA VAL A 76 7.57 13.92 -3.44
C VAL A 76 8.61 14.95 -3.88
N TRP A 77 9.10 14.88 -5.12
CA TRP A 77 10.06 15.85 -5.64
C TRP A 77 9.93 15.99 -7.16
N ARG A 78 10.62 17.00 -7.69
CA ARG A 78 10.79 17.18 -9.13
C ARG A 78 12.26 17.08 -9.51
N GLU A 79 12.53 16.42 -10.62
CA GLU A 79 13.85 16.33 -11.25
C GLU A 79 13.65 16.58 -12.75
N ASP A 80 14.39 17.55 -13.31
CA ASP A 80 14.26 18.00 -14.71
C ASP A 80 12.81 18.33 -15.14
N GLY A 81 12.05 18.95 -14.23
CA GLY A 81 10.66 19.32 -14.46
C GLY A 81 9.66 18.17 -14.32
N LYS A 82 10.12 16.93 -14.14
CA LYS A 82 9.28 15.74 -13.98
C LYS A 82 9.05 15.42 -12.51
N LEU A 83 7.79 15.17 -12.15
CA LEU A 83 7.37 14.76 -10.82
C LEU A 83 7.76 13.30 -10.56
N TYR A 84 8.17 12.99 -9.33
CA TYR A 84 8.44 11.64 -8.88
C TYR A 84 7.96 11.43 -7.44
N PHE A 85 7.62 10.18 -7.14
CA PHE A 85 7.23 9.75 -5.80
C PHE A 85 8.21 8.70 -5.27
N ARG A 86 8.41 8.73 -3.95
CA ARG A 86 9.00 7.62 -3.21
C ARG A 86 7.91 7.05 -2.34
N THR A 87 7.69 5.74 -2.41
CA THR A 87 6.73 5.06 -1.55
C THR A 87 7.39 4.10 -0.59
N LYS A 88 6.65 3.71 0.43
CA LYS A 88 7.02 2.66 1.37
C LYS A 88 5.77 1.93 1.81
N GLY A 89 5.82 0.59 1.85
CA GLY A 89 4.81 -0.18 2.57
C GLY A 89 4.93 0.04 4.07
N ASP A 90 3.82 0.36 4.74
CA ASP A 90 3.81 0.67 6.17
C ASP A 90 4.45 -0.42 7.04
N ASN A 91 4.33 -1.69 6.62
CA ASN A 91 4.93 -2.85 7.30
C ASN A 91 6.31 -3.29 6.76
N ASN A 92 6.83 -2.63 5.72
CA ASN A 92 8.16 -2.94 5.18
C ASN A 92 9.24 -2.20 5.97
N ASP A 93 10.47 -2.70 6.00
CA ASP A 93 11.55 -1.98 6.70
C ASP A 93 11.98 -0.70 5.97
N ARG A 94 11.89 -0.70 4.64
CA ARG A 94 12.30 0.40 3.75
C ARG A 94 11.52 0.35 2.45
N SER A 95 11.64 1.41 1.66
CA SER A 95 11.27 1.39 0.23
C SER A 95 12.00 0.24 -0.47
N ILE A 96 11.27 -0.59 -1.20
CA ILE A 96 11.79 -1.75 -1.89
C ILE A 96 12.46 -1.32 -3.20
N VAL A 97 13.67 -1.85 -3.42
CA VAL A 97 14.37 -1.81 -4.71
C VAL A 97 14.69 -3.25 -5.09
N ALA A 98 14.03 -3.73 -6.13
CA ALA A 98 14.15 -5.05 -6.69
C ALA A 98 14.05 -4.95 -8.23
N PRO A 99 14.48 -5.98 -8.99
CA PRO A 99 14.41 -5.96 -10.45
C PRO A 99 13.01 -5.68 -11.02
N ASP A 100 11.96 -5.99 -10.26
CA ASP A 100 10.56 -5.85 -10.65
C ASP A 100 9.83 -4.68 -9.97
N LEU A 101 10.52 -3.90 -9.12
CA LEU A 101 9.93 -2.84 -8.31
C LEU A 101 10.99 -1.83 -7.85
N ASN A 102 10.82 -0.56 -8.21
CA ASN A 102 11.62 0.53 -7.68
C ASN A 102 10.73 1.57 -6.96
N GLU A 103 10.62 1.45 -5.64
CA GLU A 103 9.83 2.38 -4.83
C GLU A 103 10.57 3.68 -4.49
N LEU A 104 11.86 3.79 -4.86
CA LEU A 104 12.63 5.01 -4.62
C LEU A 104 12.32 6.11 -5.62
N GLN A 105 11.76 5.76 -6.78
CA GLN A 105 11.47 6.68 -7.87
C GLN A 105 10.36 6.13 -8.75
N ILE A 106 9.11 6.44 -8.38
CA ILE A 106 7.92 6.10 -9.15
C ILE A 106 7.62 7.24 -10.09
N ASP A 107 7.55 6.91 -11.38
CA ASP A 107 7.08 7.81 -12.43
C ASP A 107 5.55 7.95 -12.35
N PRO A 108 5.00 9.17 -12.39
CA PRO A 108 3.57 9.43 -12.51
C PRO A 108 2.88 8.66 -13.63
N ALA A 109 3.61 8.25 -14.69
CA ALA A 109 3.07 7.40 -15.75
C ALA A 109 2.57 6.02 -15.25
N TYR A 110 3.09 5.51 -14.12
CA TYR A 110 2.66 4.24 -13.52
C TYR A 110 1.65 4.43 -12.39
N TYR A 111 1.31 5.67 -12.03
CA TYR A 111 0.31 5.95 -11.01
C TYR A 111 -1.09 5.59 -11.53
N LEU A 112 -1.85 4.86 -10.71
CA LEU A 112 -3.21 4.41 -11.04
C LEU A 112 -4.29 5.16 -10.26
N GLY A 113 -3.98 5.64 -9.05
CA GLY A 113 -4.98 6.32 -8.24
C GLY A 113 -4.57 6.48 -6.77
N ARG A 114 -5.31 7.34 -6.07
CA ARG A 114 -5.16 7.58 -4.62
C ARG A 114 -6.27 6.85 -3.87
N ALA A 115 -5.90 6.18 -2.78
CA ALA A 115 -6.87 5.58 -1.88
C ALA A 115 -7.61 6.68 -1.10
N VAL A 116 -8.94 6.66 -1.14
CA VAL A 116 -9.78 7.67 -0.48
C VAL A 116 -10.69 7.09 0.60
N PHE A 117 -10.99 5.80 0.52
CA PHE A 117 -11.87 5.15 1.49
C PHE A 117 -11.51 3.67 1.68
N ARG A 118 -11.82 3.14 2.86
CA ARG A 118 -11.56 1.75 3.26
C ARG A 118 -12.83 1.14 3.82
N ILE A 119 -13.23 -0.01 3.28
CA ILE A 119 -14.34 -0.82 3.78
C ILE A 119 -13.74 -2.08 4.41
N PRO A 120 -13.75 -2.20 5.76
CA PRO A 120 -13.09 -3.31 6.41
C PRO A 120 -13.87 -4.62 6.24
N TYR A 121 -13.13 -5.74 6.20
CA TYR A 121 -13.63 -7.12 6.21
C TYR A 121 -14.49 -7.60 5.02
N VAL A 122 -15.00 -6.74 4.14
CA VAL A 122 -15.88 -7.15 3.04
C VAL A 122 -15.19 -8.08 2.03
N GLY A 123 -13.89 -7.92 1.84
CA GLY A 123 -13.07 -8.79 0.99
C GLY A 123 -13.06 -10.25 1.45
N TYR A 124 -13.38 -10.55 2.71
CA TYR A 124 -13.50 -11.93 3.18
C TYR A 124 -14.61 -12.70 2.47
N VAL A 125 -15.67 -12.05 1.98
CA VAL A 125 -16.72 -12.70 1.19
C VAL A 125 -16.12 -13.35 -0.05
N LYS A 126 -15.26 -12.61 -0.78
CA LYS A 126 -14.53 -13.14 -1.94
C LYS A 126 -13.56 -14.24 -1.53
N ILE A 127 -12.79 -14.03 -0.45
CA ILE A 127 -11.77 -14.97 0.00
C ILE A 127 -12.41 -16.32 0.36
N VAL A 128 -13.44 -16.33 1.20
CA VAL A 128 -14.17 -17.53 1.60
C VAL A 128 -14.78 -18.23 0.39
N PHE A 129 -15.37 -17.48 -0.55
CA PHE A 129 -15.93 -18.05 -1.77
C PHE A 129 -14.86 -18.75 -2.63
N VAL A 130 -13.72 -18.10 -2.86
CA VAL A 130 -12.61 -18.68 -3.63
C VAL A 130 -12.01 -19.88 -2.90
N ASP A 131 -11.82 -19.81 -1.60
CA ASP A 131 -11.28 -20.91 -0.80
C ASP A 131 -12.24 -22.12 -0.79
N MET A 132 -13.55 -21.88 -0.72
CA MET A 132 -14.57 -22.92 -0.87
C MET A 132 -14.52 -23.57 -2.25
N LEU A 133 -14.47 -22.78 -3.32
CA LEU A 133 -14.34 -23.32 -4.69
C LEU A 133 -13.08 -24.16 -4.85
N ARG A 134 -11.94 -23.70 -4.29
CA ARG A 134 -10.67 -24.45 -4.30
C ARG A 134 -10.75 -25.75 -3.52
N ALA A 135 -11.44 -25.77 -2.38
CA ALA A 135 -11.65 -26.99 -1.60
C ALA A 135 -12.50 -28.01 -2.38
N ILE A 136 -13.56 -27.55 -3.05
CA ILE A 136 -14.43 -28.40 -3.88
C ILE A 136 -13.67 -28.91 -5.12
N SER A 137 -12.95 -28.05 -5.83
CA SER A 137 -12.19 -28.45 -7.03
C SER A 137 -10.94 -29.27 -6.70
N GLY A 138 -10.32 -29.02 -5.54
CA GLY A 138 -9.17 -29.76 -5.03
C GLY A 138 -9.53 -31.17 -4.55
N GLY A 139 -10.78 -31.40 -4.14
CA GLY A 139 -11.33 -32.74 -3.89
C GLY A 139 -11.60 -33.57 -5.15
N LEU A 140 -11.48 -32.97 -6.35
CA LEU A 140 -11.79 -33.57 -7.66
C LEU A 140 -10.55 -33.89 -8.52
N SER A 141 -9.35 -33.88 -7.93
CA SER A 141 -8.08 -34.22 -8.58
C SER A 141 -7.36 -35.27 -7.71
N VAL A 142 -7.14 -36.54 -8.04
CA VAL A 142 -7.26 -37.34 -9.27
C VAL A 142 -7.56 -38.78 -8.82
N ALA A 143 -8.69 -39.35 -9.23
CA ALA A 143 -8.85 -40.80 -9.33
C ALA A 143 -8.46 -41.18 -10.77
N ARG A 144 -7.16 -41.35 -11.02
CA ARG A 144 -6.53 -42.01 -12.17
C ARG A 144 -5.17 -42.52 -11.75
#